data_AF-Q7ULG8-F1
#
_entry.id   AF-Q7ULG8-F1
#
_cell.length_a   1.000
_cell.length_b   1.000
_cell.length_c   1.000
_cell.angle_alpha   90.00
_cell.angle_beta   90.00
_cell.angle_gamma   90.00
#
_symmetry.space_group_name_H-M   'P 1'
#
loop_
_entity.id
_entity.type
_entity.pdbx_description
1 polymer ?
#
loop_
_entity_poly.entity_id
_entity_poly.type
_entity_poly.pdbx_seq_one_letter_code
_entity_poly.pdbx_strand_id
1 'polypeptide(L)'
;MNSGPTLLLGACLTAAIFGSTTPGLVAQDSQPTVAESPLASPVRERLEQYANAFNDRKLDSLGQFLAADVHYQDETSGRTAHSSTELIDLIRTAVEAEPTLKLSASVEDIEQTDPNQATVRGTTTLTSEDAPDEVSSFEIALVKTSEGWTIKSITERSIDSAASANPIESLTWLVGTWKEDAEDGLNSRIEFLPGNRFLRRTFQMGSSAEPIGYEMIGYDPRSNLVKSWTYFADGSFGSGHWAGEEDHWRMEMTQTLADGGQATATCIVRPIDQDTMTVRIISRVVNGQPLPNGKAVTLTRQTETSSTIEPSTNTATPSGANQ
;
A
#
# COMPACT_ATOMS: atom_id res chain seq x y z
N MET A 1 1.90 -15.09 -14.81
CA MET A 1 0.51 -15.08 -14.30
C MET A 1 0.59 -14.69 -12.84
N ASN A 2 -0.31 -13.80 -12.43
CA ASN A 2 -0.47 -13.21 -11.10
C ASN A 2 0.49 -12.05 -10.80
N SER A 3 0.07 -10.86 -11.26
CA SER A 3 0.65 -9.60 -10.82
C SER A 3 -0.37 -8.52 -10.45
N GLY A 4 -1.12 -8.69 -9.37
CA GLY A 4 -2.02 -7.63 -8.89
C GLY A 4 -1.31 -6.32 -8.53
N PRO A 5 -1.92 -5.14 -8.80
CA PRO A 5 -1.46 -3.86 -8.29
C PRO A 5 -1.87 -3.73 -6.83
N THR A 6 -1.14 -2.90 -6.10
CA THR A 6 -1.62 -2.31 -4.85
C THR A 6 -1.75 -0.84 -5.14
N LEU A 7 -2.92 -0.26 -4.88
CA LEU A 7 -3.23 1.15 -5.10
C LEU A 7 -4.61 1.47 -4.52
N LEU A 8 -4.64 1.83 -3.24
CA LEU A 8 -5.73 2.64 -2.68
C LEU A 8 -5.84 3.93 -3.49
N LEU A 9 -6.98 4.06 -4.15
CA LEU A 9 -7.48 5.29 -4.76
C LEU A 9 -8.99 5.14 -4.94
N GLY A 10 -9.70 5.67 -3.95
CA GLY A 10 -11.15 5.55 -3.78
C GLY A 10 -12.01 6.24 -4.85
N ALA A 11 -13.18 5.63 -5.13
CA ALA A 11 -14.43 6.24 -5.59
C ALA A 11 -15.60 5.25 -5.80
N CYS A 12 -16.83 5.77 -5.84
CA CYS A 12 -18.10 5.02 -5.69
C CYS A 12 -18.86 4.63 -6.97
N LEU A 13 -19.04 3.31 -7.15
CA LEU A 13 -20.24 2.54 -7.56
C LEU A 13 -20.98 2.80 -8.90
N THR A 14 -21.33 1.68 -9.57
CA THR A 14 -22.72 1.41 -10.03
C THR A 14 -23.12 -0.08 -9.86
N ALA A 15 -24.43 -0.30 -9.65
CA ALA A 15 -25.12 -1.53 -9.25
C ALA A 15 -25.49 -2.50 -10.40
N ALA A 16 -25.76 -3.78 -10.06
CA ALA A 16 -26.59 -4.66 -10.89
C ALA A 16 -27.53 -5.54 -10.06
N ILE A 17 -28.82 -5.29 -10.28
CA ILE A 17 -29.99 -6.02 -9.82
C ILE A 17 -30.17 -7.24 -10.72
N PHE A 18 -30.30 -8.44 -10.15
CA PHE A 18 -31.13 -9.50 -10.72
C PHE A 18 -32.08 -10.03 -9.65
N GLY A 19 -33.32 -9.53 -9.71
CA GLY A 19 -34.44 -10.13 -9.02
C GLY A 19 -34.85 -11.42 -9.73
N SER A 20 -34.97 -12.51 -8.97
CA SER A 20 -35.82 -13.63 -9.34
C SER A 20 -37.03 -13.64 -8.42
N THR A 21 -38.18 -13.62 -9.07
CA THR A 21 -39.53 -13.55 -8.55
C THR A 21 -39.89 -14.79 -7.74
N THR A 22 -40.37 -14.59 -6.52
CA THR A 22 -41.22 -15.59 -5.83
C THR A 22 -42.47 -14.87 -5.32
N PRO A 23 -43.68 -15.20 -5.76
CA PRO A 23 -44.90 -14.63 -5.19
C PRO A 23 -45.34 -15.48 -3.99
N GLY A 24 -45.54 -14.83 -2.84
CA GLY A 24 -46.07 -15.45 -1.63
C GLY A 24 -46.75 -14.40 -0.75
N LEU A 25 -48.07 -14.31 -0.90
CA LEU A 25 -49.02 -13.52 -0.12
C LEU A 25 -48.94 -13.83 1.39
N VAL A 26 -48.99 -12.83 2.28
CA VAL A 26 -49.97 -12.66 3.39
C VAL A 26 -49.80 -11.25 3.99
N ALA A 27 -50.93 -10.57 4.20
CA ALA A 27 -51.06 -9.24 4.80
C ALA A 27 -51.09 -9.27 6.34
N GLN A 28 -50.60 -8.21 7.00
CA GLN A 28 -51.31 -7.58 8.14
C GLN A 28 -50.82 -6.16 8.44
N ASP A 29 -51.82 -5.29 8.66
CA ASP A 29 -51.81 -3.85 8.93
C ASP A 29 -51.04 -3.44 10.19
N SER A 30 -50.28 -2.32 10.11
CA SER A 30 -50.14 -1.27 11.14
C SER A 30 -49.28 -0.08 10.64
N GLN A 31 -49.97 1.04 10.38
CA GLN A 31 -49.63 2.48 10.27
C GLN A 31 -48.18 3.07 10.39
N PRO A 32 -47.96 4.30 9.90
CA PRO A 32 -46.89 4.66 9.00
C PRO A 32 -45.68 5.22 9.74
N THR A 33 -44.50 4.68 9.46
CA THR A 33 -43.28 5.50 9.52
C THR A 33 -42.96 5.84 8.08
N VAL A 34 -42.99 7.12 7.75
CA VAL A 34 -42.46 7.64 6.50
C VAL A 34 -40.98 7.27 6.51
N ALA A 35 -40.65 6.12 5.93
CA ALA A 35 -39.33 5.85 5.43
C ALA A 35 -39.14 6.87 4.31
N GLU A 36 -38.43 7.96 4.61
CA GLU A 36 -37.82 8.77 3.57
C GLU A 36 -37.01 7.81 2.69
N SER A 37 -37.56 7.56 1.51
CA SER A 37 -36.78 7.08 0.38
C SER A 37 -35.60 8.04 0.23
N PRO A 38 -34.33 7.60 0.30
CA PRO A 38 -33.21 8.52 0.25
C PRO A 38 -33.19 9.17 -1.13
N LEU A 39 -33.66 10.41 -1.21
CA LEU A 39 -33.44 11.26 -2.37
C LEU A 39 -31.93 11.33 -2.61
N ALA A 40 -31.49 11.07 -3.84
CA ALA A 40 -30.08 11.15 -4.21
C ALA A 40 -29.54 12.54 -3.86
N SER A 41 -28.55 12.60 -2.97
CA SER A 41 -27.83 13.84 -2.69
C SER A 41 -27.04 14.23 -3.95
N PRO A 42 -27.06 15.50 -4.42
CA PRO A 42 -26.22 15.93 -5.54
C PRO A 42 -24.72 15.69 -5.31
N VAL A 43 -24.30 15.58 -4.04
CA VAL A 43 -22.95 15.18 -3.66
C VAL A 43 -22.70 13.71 -4.02
N ARG A 44 -23.65 12.82 -3.71
CA ARG A 44 -23.57 11.39 -4.02
C ARG A 44 -23.50 11.16 -5.53
N GLU A 45 -24.38 11.80 -6.29
CA GLU A 45 -24.38 11.70 -7.76
C GLU A 45 -23.04 12.17 -8.36
N ARG A 46 -22.44 13.22 -7.79
CA ARG A 46 -21.13 13.69 -8.24
C ARG A 46 -20.02 12.65 -8.04
N LEU A 47 -20.01 11.97 -6.90
CA LEU A 47 -19.04 10.91 -6.62
C LEU A 47 -19.27 9.67 -7.50
N GLU A 48 -20.54 9.33 -7.80
CA GLU A 48 -20.89 8.27 -8.75
C GLU A 48 -20.36 8.57 -10.17
N GLN A 49 -20.51 9.81 -10.63
CA GLN A 49 -19.97 10.24 -11.92
C GLN A 49 -18.43 10.12 -12.00
N TYR A 50 -17.73 10.46 -10.91
CA TYR A 50 -16.27 10.30 -10.83
C TYR A 50 -15.86 8.83 -10.96
N ALA A 51 -16.51 7.93 -10.20
CA ALA A 51 -16.15 6.50 -10.26
C ALA A 51 -16.49 5.86 -11.60
N ASN A 52 -17.60 6.26 -12.21
CA ASN A 52 -17.95 5.82 -13.56
C ASN A 52 -16.90 6.29 -14.58
N ALA A 53 -16.39 7.52 -14.47
CA ALA A 53 -15.31 7.99 -15.33
C ALA A 53 -14.01 7.18 -15.15
N PHE A 54 -13.67 6.78 -13.92
CA PHE A 54 -12.55 5.88 -13.63
C PHE A 54 -12.75 4.50 -14.28
N ASN A 55 -13.90 3.88 -14.02
CA ASN A 55 -14.22 2.53 -14.51
C ASN A 55 -14.35 2.48 -16.03
N ASP A 56 -14.86 3.55 -16.65
CA ASP A 56 -14.94 3.74 -18.11
C ASP A 56 -13.59 4.13 -18.75
N ARG A 57 -12.51 4.25 -17.98
CA ARG A 57 -11.18 4.67 -18.43
C ARG A 57 -11.13 6.07 -19.05
N LYS A 58 -12.05 6.94 -18.67
CA LYS A 58 -12.11 8.35 -19.09
C LYS A 58 -11.26 9.21 -18.15
N LEU A 59 -9.99 8.85 -17.97
CA LEU A 59 -9.12 9.45 -16.95
C LEU A 59 -8.92 10.96 -17.16
N ASP A 60 -8.90 11.42 -18.41
CA ASP A 60 -8.78 12.86 -18.73
C ASP A 60 -10.00 13.68 -18.27
N SER A 61 -11.15 13.03 -18.06
CA SER A 61 -12.35 13.69 -17.53
C SER A 61 -12.36 13.82 -16.02
N LEU A 62 -11.45 13.14 -15.29
CA LEU A 62 -11.43 13.16 -13.83
C LEU A 62 -11.18 14.57 -13.27
N GLY A 63 -10.43 15.39 -14.01
CA GLY A 63 -10.12 16.76 -13.60
C GLY A 63 -11.35 17.64 -13.37
N GLN A 64 -12.49 17.37 -14.01
CA GLN A 64 -13.71 18.17 -13.83
C GLN A 64 -14.34 17.99 -12.44
N PHE A 65 -14.00 16.92 -11.73
CA PHE A 65 -14.52 16.62 -10.39
C PHE A 65 -13.58 17.11 -9.28
N LEU A 66 -12.34 17.44 -9.62
CA LEU A 66 -11.27 17.74 -8.67
C LEU A 66 -11.00 19.24 -8.64
N ALA A 67 -10.73 19.78 -7.45
CA ALA A 67 -10.15 21.10 -7.34
C ALA A 67 -8.74 21.09 -7.95
N ALA A 68 -8.32 22.21 -8.55
CA ALA A 68 -6.97 22.31 -9.11
C ALA A 68 -5.89 22.02 -8.04
N ASP A 69 -6.15 22.47 -6.81
CA ASP A 69 -5.38 22.30 -5.58
C ASP A 69 -5.92 21.18 -4.67
N VAL A 70 -6.51 20.13 -5.24
CA VAL A 70 -6.97 18.97 -4.46
C VAL A 70 -5.83 18.37 -3.64
N HIS A 71 -6.12 18.05 -2.39
CA HIS A 71 -5.21 17.33 -1.50
C HIS A 71 -5.65 15.87 -1.38
N TYR A 72 -4.80 14.97 -1.83
CA TYR A 72 -4.95 13.53 -1.63
C TYR A 72 -3.94 13.05 -0.61
N GLN A 73 -4.39 12.21 0.33
CA GLN A 73 -3.53 11.52 1.27
C GLN A 73 -4.07 10.10 1.51
N ASP A 74 -3.23 9.10 1.30
CA ASP A 74 -3.45 7.77 1.83
C ASP A 74 -2.57 7.61 3.07
N GLU A 75 -3.21 7.50 4.23
CA GLU A 75 -2.52 7.37 5.51
C GLU A 75 -1.92 5.97 5.72
N THR A 76 -2.30 4.99 4.91
CA THR A 76 -1.77 3.62 4.96
C THR A 76 -0.51 3.46 4.13
N SER A 77 -0.51 3.95 2.87
CA SER A 77 0.69 3.91 2.03
C SER A 77 1.62 5.10 2.21
N GLY A 78 1.13 6.22 2.74
CA GLY A 78 1.84 7.50 2.78
C GLY A 78 1.85 8.26 1.45
N ARG A 79 1.13 7.79 0.43
CA ARG A 79 1.00 8.51 -0.85
C ARG A 79 0.29 9.84 -0.66
N THR A 80 0.77 10.85 -1.36
CA THR A 80 0.15 12.18 -1.37
C THR A 80 0.11 12.76 -2.77
N ALA A 81 -0.92 13.55 -3.06
CA ALA A 81 -0.94 14.47 -4.20
C ALA A 81 -1.46 15.84 -3.75
N HIS A 82 -0.91 16.90 -4.33
CA HIS A 82 -1.22 18.30 -3.98
C HIS A 82 -1.83 19.07 -5.15
N SER A 83 -2.16 18.38 -6.24
CA SER A 83 -2.88 18.94 -7.37
C SER A 83 -3.69 17.88 -8.09
N SER A 84 -4.67 18.32 -8.88
CA SER A 84 -5.48 17.41 -9.72
C SER A 84 -4.62 16.65 -10.74
N THR A 85 -3.61 17.30 -11.32
CA THR A 85 -2.68 16.66 -12.25
C THR A 85 -1.89 15.54 -11.57
N GLU A 86 -1.29 15.81 -10.41
CA GLU A 86 -0.56 14.78 -9.65
C GLU A 86 -1.46 13.60 -9.30
N LEU A 87 -2.69 13.85 -8.84
CA LEU A 87 -3.65 12.80 -8.51
C LEU A 87 -4.02 11.95 -9.74
N ILE A 88 -4.30 12.59 -10.88
CA ILE A 88 -4.65 11.90 -12.12
C ILE A 88 -3.46 11.08 -12.65
N ASP A 89 -2.23 11.56 -12.50
CA ASP A 89 -1.04 10.81 -12.90
C ASP A 89 -0.80 9.57 -12.03
N LEU A 90 -1.08 9.67 -10.71
CA LEU A 90 -1.08 8.49 -9.82
C LEU A 90 -2.13 7.46 -10.26
N ILE A 91 -3.33 7.91 -10.62
CA ILE A 91 -4.42 7.05 -11.13
C ILE A 91 -4.04 6.42 -12.47
N ARG A 92 -3.45 7.19 -13.39
CA ARG A 92 -3.03 6.71 -14.70
C ARG A 92 -1.98 5.62 -14.58
N THR A 93 -0.97 5.86 -13.75
CA THR A 93 0.07 4.87 -13.43
C THR A 93 -0.55 3.57 -12.89
N ALA A 94 -1.58 3.68 -12.05
CA ALA A 94 -2.29 2.53 -11.49
C ALA A 94 -3.02 1.71 -12.56
N VAL A 95 -3.80 2.38 -13.40
CA VAL A 95 -4.61 1.77 -14.47
C VAL A 95 -3.74 1.19 -15.58
N GLU A 96 -2.59 1.79 -15.88
CA GLU A 96 -1.62 1.24 -16.83
C GLU A 96 -0.93 -0.01 -16.29
N ALA A 97 -0.65 -0.06 -14.98
CA ALA A 97 -0.09 -1.23 -14.32
C ALA A 97 -1.12 -2.38 -14.20
N GLU A 98 -2.41 -2.06 -14.07
CA GLU A 98 -3.52 -3.02 -14.00
C GLU A 98 -4.73 -2.57 -14.84
N PRO A 99 -4.80 -3.00 -16.11
CA PRO A 99 -5.90 -2.64 -16.99
C PRO A 99 -7.26 -3.17 -16.53
N THR A 100 -7.32 -4.19 -15.67
CA THR A 100 -8.58 -4.78 -15.16
C THR A 100 -9.12 -4.07 -13.92
N LEU A 101 -8.42 -3.07 -13.41
CA LEU A 101 -8.71 -2.41 -12.13
C LEU A 101 -10.11 -1.80 -12.09
N LYS A 102 -10.96 -2.25 -11.17
CA LYS A 102 -12.29 -1.68 -10.96
C LYS A 102 -12.44 -1.14 -9.57
N LEU A 103 -13.22 -0.08 -9.51
CA LEU A 103 -13.41 0.73 -8.32
C LEU A 103 -14.88 0.72 -7.93
N SER A 104 -15.14 0.31 -6.69
CA SER A 104 -16.45 0.33 -6.04
C SER A 104 -16.32 1.09 -4.73
N ALA A 105 -17.38 1.76 -4.30
CA ALA A 105 -17.42 2.31 -2.95
C ALA A 105 -18.84 2.48 -2.43
N SER A 106 -18.95 2.42 -1.12
CA SER A 106 -20.17 2.55 -0.34
C SER A 106 -20.11 3.86 0.42
N VAL A 107 -21.10 4.73 0.20
CA VAL A 107 -21.24 5.96 0.99
C VAL A 107 -22.01 5.63 2.26
N GLU A 108 -21.38 5.83 3.40
CA GLU A 108 -21.95 5.54 4.72
C GLU A 108 -22.58 6.78 5.34
N ASP A 109 -21.92 7.94 5.18
CA ASP A 109 -22.34 9.20 5.77
C ASP A 109 -22.09 10.38 4.80
N ILE A 110 -23.02 11.35 4.82
CA ILE A 110 -22.88 12.63 4.10
C ILE A 110 -23.24 13.73 5.09
N GLU A 111 -22.23 14.43 5.57
CA GLU A 111 -22.37 15.58 6.47
C GLU A 111 -22.24 16.88 5.68
N GLN A 112 -23.35 17.59 5.50
CA GLN A 112 -23.33 18.90 4.86
C GLN A 112 -23.25 20.00 5.92
N THR A 113 -22.08 20.64 6.05
CA THR A 113 -21.82 21.66 7.07
C THR A 113 -22.45 23.02 6.72
N ASP A 114 -22.53 23.34 5.42
CA ASP A 114 -23.24 24.51 4.88
C ASP A 114 -23.70 24.28 3.42
N PRO A 115 -24.45 25.20 2.76
CA PRO A 115 -24.94 25.02 1.39
C PRO A 115 -23.88 24.72 0.33
N ASN A 116 -22.61 25.02 0.62
CA ASN A 116 -21.48 24.93 -0.28
C ASN A 116 -20.37 23.99 0.20
N GLN A 117 -20.51 23.32 1.35
CA GLN A 117 -19.49 22.41 1.89
C GLN A 117 -20.13 21.11 2.36
N ALA A 118 -19.53 19.98 1.96
CA ALA A 118 -19.97 18.66 2.39
C ALA A 118 -18.76 17.75 2.64
N THR A 119 -18.89 16.89 3.64
CA THR A 119 -17.96 15.81 3.92
C THR A 119 -18.67 14.49 3.69
N VAL A 120 -18.04 13.58 2.97
CA VAL A 120 -18.55 12.24 2.70
C VAL A 120 -17.62 11.22 3.30
N ARG A 121 -18.17 10.27 4.06
CA ARG A 121 -17.43 9.14 4.61
C ARG A 121 -17.99 7.85 4.08
N GLY A 122 -17.13 6.85 3.95
CA GLY A 122 -17.53 5.54 3.50
C GLY A 122 -16.34 4.63 3.30
N THR A 123 -16.58 3.60 2.50
CA THR A 123 -15.60 2.55 2.23
C THR A 123 -15.44 2.31 0.75
N THR A 124 -14.23 2.04 0.28
CA THR A 124 -13.93 1.67 -1.10
C THR A 124 -13.42 0.25 -1.19
N THR A 125 -13.71 -0.41 -2.31
CA THR A 125 -13.19 -1.70 -2.68
C THR A 125 -12.59 -1.59 -4.07
N LEU A 126 -11.31 -1.87 -4.16
CA LEU A 126 -10.59 -2.00 -5.42
C LEU A 126 -10.49 -3.48 -5.77
N THR A 127 -10.86 -3.82 -7.01
CA THR A 127 -10.83 -5.20 -7.49
C THR A 127 -9.94 -5.29 -8.73
N SER A 128 -9.17 -6.36 -8.83
CA SER A 128 -8.30 -6.68 -9.97
C SER A 128 -8.44 -8.17 -10.26
N GLU A 129 -8.28 -8.59 -11.53
CA GLU A 129 -8.25 -10.01 -11.88
C GLU A 129 -6.99 -10.72 -11.37
N ASP A 130 -5.91 -9.98 -11.10
CA ASP A 130 -4.59 -10.48 -10.74
C ASP A 130 -4.21 -10.24 -9.25
N ALA A 131 -5.06 -9.54 -8.48
CA ALA A 131 -4.86 -9.18 -7.07
C ALA A 131 -6.06 -9.56 -6.19
N PRO A 132 -5.85 -9.79 -4.88
CA PRO A 132 -6.92 -9.72 -3.90
C PRO A 132 -7.58 -8.34 -3.91
N ASP A 133 -8.86 -8.31 -3.53
CA ASP A 133 -9.59 -7.06 -3.34
C ASP A 133 -8.95 -6.25 -2.20
N GLU A 134 -8.81 -4.94 -2.41
CA GLU A 134 -8.25 -4.02 -1.43
C GLU A 134 -9.37 -3.13 -0.90
N VAL A 135 -9.54 -3.07 0.42
CA VAL A 135 -10.63 -2.32 1.08
C VAL A 135 -10.07 -1.19 1.94
N SER A 136 -10.59 0.02 1.76
CA SER A 136 -10.27 1.20 2.58
C SER A 136 -11.50 1.92 3.06
N SER A 137 -11.37 2.65 4.16
CA SER A 137 -12.24 3.77 4.50
C SER A 137 -11.73 5.05 3.83
N PHE A 138 -12.65 5.95 3.51
CA PHE A 138 -12.34 7.26 2.96
C PHE A 138 -13.09 8.37 3.70
N GLU A 139 -12.50 9.57 3.66
CA GLU A 139 -13.17 10.84 3.92
C GLU A 139 -12.90 11.79 2.75
N ILE A 140 -13.96 12.30 2.13
CA ILE A 140 -13.89 13.24 1.00
C ILE A 140 -14.54 14.55 1.42
N ALA A 141 -13.79 15.65 1.31
CA ALA A 141 -14.34 16.99 1.45
C ALA A 141 -14.65 17.57 0.08
N LEU A 142 -15.87 18.08 -0.10
CA LEU A 142 -16.33 18.72 -1.32
C LEU A 142 -16.75 20.17 -1.06
N VAL A 143 -16.49 21.01 -2.05
CA VAL A 143 -16.96 22.39 -2.11
C VAL A 143 -17.87 22.57 -3.32
N LYS A 144 -18.95 23.34 -3.19
CA LYS A 144 -19.85 23.65 -4.30
C LYS A 144 -19.32 24.86 -5.07
N THR A 145 -19.05 24.66 -6.35
CA THR A 145 -18.62 25.69 -7.29
C THR A 145 -19.75 26.00 -8.30
N SER A 146 -19.50 26.93 -9.23
CA SER A 146 -20.41 27.17 -10.36
C SER A 146 -20.57 25.96 -11.29
N GLU A 147 -19.60 25.03 -11.29
CA GLU A 147 -19.59 23.83 -12.12
C GLU A 147 -20.17 22.60 -11.39
N GLY A 148 -20.60 22.77 -10.14
CA GLY A 148 -21.15 21.72 -9.29
C GLY A 148 -20.27 21.42 -8.09
N TRP A 149 -20.51 20.28 -7.45
CA TRP A 149 -19.67 19.82 -6.34
C TRP A 149 -18.28 19.42 -6.85
N THR A 150 -17.24 19.87 -6.16
CA THR A 150 -15.84 19.67 -6.53
C THR A 150 -15.10 19.11 -5.32
N ILE A 151 -14.34 18.05 -5.51
CA ILE A 151 -13.56 17.38 -4.48
C ILE A 151 -12.34 18.26 -4.16
N LYS A 152 -12.23 18.66 -2.89
CA LYS A 152 -11.14 19.49 -2.38
C LYS A 152 -10.10 18.66 -1.62
N SER A 153 -10.53 17.59 -0.96
CA SER A 153 -9.60 16.64 -0.38
C SER A 153 -10.15 15.23 -0.33
N ILE A 154 -9.25 14.25 -0.37
CA ILE A 154 -9.51 12.82 -0.21
C ILE A 154 -8.49 12.31 0.81
N THR A 155 -8.97 11.67 1.87
CA THR A 155 -8.15 10.97 2.86
C THR A 155 -8.57 9.51 2.93
N GLU A 156 -7.63 8.58 2.79
CA GLU A 156 -7.89 7.14 2.82
C GLU A 156 -7.13 6.44 3.95
N ARG A 157 -7.74 5.37 4.48
CA ARG A 157 -7.15 4.48 5.49
C ARG A 157 -7.61 3.05 5.26
N SER A 158 -6.72 2.07 5.35
CA SER A 158 -7.09 0.66 5.40
C SER A 158 -8.02 0.39 6.59
N ILE A 159 -9.05 -0.44 6.38
CA ILE A 159 -10.01 -0.82 7.43
C ILE A 159 -9.40 -1.85 8.39
N ASP A 160 -8.49 -2.67 7.90
CA ASP A 160 -7.88 -3.77 8.66
C ASP A 160 -6.61 -3.37 9.42
N SER A 161 -6.20 -2.09 9.33
CA SER A 161 -5.14 -1.54 10.17
C SER A 161 -5.69 -1.29 11.60
N ALA A 162 -5.95 -2.36 12.35
CA ALA A 162 -5.98 -2.27 13.79
C ALA A 162 -4.59 -1.75 14.22
N ALA A 163 -4.54 -0.49 14.70
CA ALA A 163 -3.30 0.14 15.15
C ALA A 163 -2.66 -0.74 16.23
N SER A 164 -1.70 -1.57 15.84
CA SER A 164 -0.93 -2.37 16.78
C SER A 164 -0.12 -1.41 17.66
N ALA A 165 0.00 -1.74 18.95
CA ALA A 165 0.76 -0.92 19.90
C ALA A 165 2.25 -0.76 19.50
N ASN A 166 2.72 -1.61 18.58
CA ASN A 166 4.03 -1.53 17.95
C ASN A 166 3.95 -2.06 16.49
N PRO A 167 3.78 -1.18 15.49
CA PRO A 167 3.63 -1.56 14.08
C PRO A 167 4.81 -2.32 13.46
N ILE A 168 5.92 -2.46 14.18
CA ILE A 168 7.04 -3.32 13.77
C ILE A 168 6.81 -4.79 14.14
N GLU A 169 5.98 -5.08 15.15
CA GLU A 169 5.72 -6.45 15.58
C GLU A 169 5.02 -7.29 14.50
N SER A 170 4.20 -6.66 13.67
CA SER A 170 3.55 -7.29 12.53
C SER A 170 4.53 -7.71 11.43
N LEU A 171 5.78 -7.23 11.47
CA LEU A 171 6.87 -7.66 10.59
C LEU A 171 7.81 -8.69 11.24
N THR A 172 7.53 -9.15 12.46
CA THR A 172 8.39 -10.11 13.19
C THR A 172 8.58 -11.41 12.39
N TRP A 173 7.59 -11.83 11.62
CA TRP A 173 7.65 -13.04 10.80
C TRP A 173 8.79 -12.98 9.75
N LEU A 174 9.23 -11.79 9.34
CA LEU A 174 10.36 -11.61 8.43
C LEU A 174 11.71 -11.95 9.07
N VAL A 175 11.82 -11.93 10.41
CA VAL A 175 13.09 -12.20 11.10
C VAL A 175 13.58 -13.60 10.79
N GLY A 176 14.80 -13.70 10.26
CA GLY A 176 15.41 -14.95 9.82
C GLY A 176 16.34 -14.76 8.63
N THR A 177 16.88 -15.86 8.13
CA THR A 177 17.67 -15.87 6.89
C THR A 177 16.81 -16.48 5.78
N TRP A 178 16.69 -15.78 4.67
CA TRP A 178 15.86 -16.16 3.53
C TRP A 178 16.70 -16.26 2.27
N LYS A 179 16.44 -17.28 1.45
CA LYS A 179 17.21 -17.57 0.24
C LYS A 179 16.32 -17.97 -0.93
N GLU A 180 16.60 -17.40 -2.10
CA GLU A 180 16.09 -17.88 -3.38
C GLU A 180 16.84 -19.14 -3.83
N ASP A 181 16.11 -20.13 -4.33
CA ASP A 181 16.70 -21.33 -4.92
C ASP A 181 17.18 -21.06 -6.36
N ALA A 182 18.24 -20.25 -6.45
CA ALA A 182 18.93 -19.92 -7.70
C ALA A 182 20.42 -19.63 -7.43
N GLU A 183 21.30 -19.91 -8.40
CA GLU A 183 22.76 -19.75 -8.27
C GLU A 183 23.15 -18.30 -7.94
N ASP A 184 22.54 -17.34 -8.63
CA ASP A 184 22.68 -15.90 -8.41
C ASP A 184 21.47 -15.32 -7.66
N GLY A 185 20.79 -16.15 -6.86
CA GLY A 185 19.55 -15.77 -6.17
C GLY A 185 19.73 -14.76 -5.05
N LEU A 186 18.64 -14.09 -4.68
CA LEU A 186 18.62 -13.17 -3.54
C LEU A 186 18.75 -13.94 -2.21
N ASN A 187 19.66 -13.48 -1.35
CA ASN A 187 19.72 -13.85 0.06
C ASN A 187 19.43 -12.62 0.92
N SER A 188 18.66 -12.82 1.99
CA SER A 188 18.27 -11.75 2.91
C SER A 188 18.33 -12.25 4.35
N ARG A 189 19.23 -11.67 5.14
CA ARG A 189 19.24 -11.85 6.60
C ARG A 189 18.51 -10.69 7.24
N ILE A 190 17.51 -10.98 8.06
CA ILE A 190 16.67 -9.98 8.73
C ILE A 190 16.72 -10.24 10.22
N GLU A 191 17.07 -9.22 10.99
CA GLU A 191 17.22 -9.31 12.45
C GLU A 191 16.75 -8.04 13.15
N PHE A 192 16.28 -8.18 14.39
CA PHE A 192 16.03 -7.02 15.23
C PHE A 192 17.34 -6.38 15.66
N LEU A 193 17.35 -5.05 15.65
CA LEU A 193 18.34 -4.28 16.40
C LEU A 193 18.00 -4.25 17.90
N PRO A 194 18.98 -3.94 18.77
CA PRO A 194 18.74 -3.78 20.20
C PRO A 194 17.54 -2.86 20.50
N GLY A 195 16.64 -3.33 21.38
CA GLY A 195 15.43 -2.61 21.77
C GLY A 195 14.19 -2.92 20.92
N ASN A 196 14.29 -3.78 19.90
CA ASN A 196 13.17 -4.29 19.09
C ASN A 196 12.31 -3.18 18.46
N ARG A 197 12.93 -2.04 18.12
CA ARG A 197 12.27 -0.91 17.45
C ARG A 197 12.60 -0.80 15.97
N PHE A 198 13.64 -1.51 15.54
CA PHE A 198 14.11 -1.53 14.16
C PHE A 198 14.49 -2.95 13.75
N LEU A 199 14.19 -3.28 12.50
CA LEU A 199 14.75 -4.44 11.82
C LEU A 199 15.88 -3.98 10.91
N ARG A 200 16.98 -4.73 10.89
CA ARG A 200 18.02 -4.61 9.86
C ARG A 200 17.88 -5.79 8.90
N ARG A 201 17.80 -5.49 7.62
CA ARG A 201 17.95 -6.45 6.54
C ARG A 201 19.30 -6.28 5.86
N THR A 202 19.98 -7.37 5.59
CA THR A 202 21.24 -7.42 4.83
C THR A 202 20.99 -8.20 3.55
N PHE A 203 21.28 -7.59 2.40
CA PHE A 203 21.07 -8.18 1.07
C PHE A 203 22.37 -8.77 0.54
N GLN A 204 22.30 -9.97 -0.02
CA GLN A 204 23.40 -10.66 -0.70
C GLN A 204 22.87 -11.32 -1.97
N MET A 205 23.73 -11.52 -2.96
CA MET A 205 23.39 -12.23 -4.21
C MET A 205 24.27 -13.47 -4.37
N GLY A 206 23.64 -14.55 -4.82
CA GLY A 206 24.26 -15.85 -5.03
C GLY A 206 24.98 -16.38 -3.79
N SER A 207 26.21 -16.87 -3.95
CA SER A 207 27.03 -17.35 -2.83
C SER A 207 27.98 -16.28 -2.26
N SER A 208 27.83 -15.02 -2.64
CA SER A 208 28.70 -13.94 -2.15
C SER A 208 28.50 -13.70 -0.66
N ALA A 209 29.60 -13.68 0.09
CA ALA A 209 29.59 -13.27 1.49
C ALA A 209 29.46 -11.74 1.65
N GLU A 210 29.83 -10.97 0.63
CA GLU A 210 29.80 -9.52 0.69
C GLU A 210 28.37 -9.01 0.46
N PRO A 211 27.81 -8.22 1.41
CA PRO A 211 26.50 -7.61 1.23
C PRO A 211 26.49 -6.61 0.07
N ILE A 212 25.48 -6.70 -0.77
CA ILE A 212 25.21 -5.72 -1.84
C ILE A 212 24.39 -4.53 -1.33
N GLY A 213 23.87 -4.62 -0.10
CA GLY A 213 23.16 -3.52 0.53
C GLY A 213 22.62 -3.85 1.91
N TYR A 214 22.02 -2.84 2.53
CA TYR A 214 21.35 -2.91 3.82
C TYR A 214 20.05 -2.13 3.77
N GLU A 215 19.06 -2.60 4.53
CA GLU A 215 17.80 -1.89 4.76
C GLU A 215 17.54 -1.79 6.26
N MET A 216 17.20 -0.59 6.72
CA MET A 216 16.72 -0.34 8.07
C MET A 216 15.22 -0.15 8.02
N ILE A 217 14.44 -0.91 8.78
CA ILE A 217 12.98 -0.85 8.83
C ILE A 217 12.55 -0.44 10.23
N GLY A 218 11.72 0.57 10.38
CA GLY A 218 11.31 1.12 11.68
C GLY A 218 10.00 1.89 11.60
N TYR A 219 9.33 2.02 12.74
CA TYR A 219 8.09 2.79 12.83
C TYR A 219 8.39 4.28 13.02
N ASP A 220 7.81 5.12 12.16
CA ASP A 220 7.86 6.57 12.26
C ASP A 220 6.56 7.09 12.90
N PRO A 221 6.56 7.48 14.19
CA PRO A 221 5.37 7.96 14.87
C PRO A 221 4.88 9.32 14.36
N ARG A 222 5.70 10.06 13.59
CA ARG A 222 5.26 11.33 13.00
C ARG A 222 4.34 11.10 11.81
N SER A 223 4.66 10.12 10.97
CA SER A 223 3.85 9.77 9.81
C SER A 223 2.86 8.64 10.09
N ASN A 224 2.96 8.01 11.27
CA ASN A 224 2.14 6.85 11.65
C ASN A 224 2.33 5.66 10.68
N LEU A 225 3.54 5.50 10.14
CA LEU A 225 3.89 4.50 9.13
C LEU A 225 5.12 3.70 9.53
N VAL A 226 5.18 2.45 9.08
CA VAL A 226 6.45 1.73 9.03
C VAL A 226 7.23 2.21 7.81
N LYS A 227 8.46 2.65 8.03
CA LYS A 227 9.36 3.15 7.00
C LYS A 227 10.58 2.27 6.88
N SER A 228 11.16 2.23 5.69
CA SER A 228 12.48 1.68 5.49
C SER A 228 13.43 2.65 4.78
N TRP A 229 14.72 2.46 5.02
CA TRP A 229 15.81 3.16 4.34
C TRP A 229 16.78 2.13 3.82
N THR A 230 17.03 2.15 2.51
CA THR A 230 17.88 1.16 1.84
C THR A 230 19.13 1.84 1.31
N TYR A 231 20.28 1.18 1.47
CA TYR A 231 21.59 1.62 1.02
C TYR A 231 22.29 0.46 0.30
N PHE A 232 22.66 0.66 -0.95
CA PHE A 232 23.36 -0.35 -1.74
C PHE A 232 24.86 -0.04 -1.85
N ALA A 233 25.65 -1.08 -2.08
CA ALA A 233 27.11 -0.97 -2.19
C ALA A 233 27.56 -0.17 -3.43
N ASP A 234 26.70 -0.05 -4.45
CA ASP A 234 26.95 0.77 -5.64
C ASP A 234 26.76 2.28 -5.40
N GLY A 235 26.37 2.68 -4.17
CA GLY A 235 26.11 4.07 -3.79
C GLY A 235 24.68 4.53 -4.03
N SER A 236 23.81 3.69 -4.60
CA SER A 236 22.38 3.97 -4.67
C SER A 236 21.72 3.84 -3.28
N PHE A 237 20.69 4.64 -3.05
CA PHE A 237 19.99 4.65 -1.77
C PHE A 237 18.53 5.06 -1.96
N GLY A 238 17.68 4.71 -1.01
CA GLY A 238 16.26 4.99 -1.10
C GLY A 238 15.52 4.83 0.21
N SER A 239 14.22 5.00 0.13
CA SER A 239 13.30 4.83 1.24
C SER A 239 12.05 4.11 0.79
N GLY A 240 11.40 3.41 1.71
CA GLY A 240 10.08 2.84 1.46
C GLY A 240 9.09 3.03 2.60
N HIS A 241 7.80 2.90 2.28
CA HIS A 241 6.70 2.86 3.23
C HIS A 241 6.06 1.49 3.19
N TRP A 242 5.92 0.87 4.35
CA TRP A 242 5.37 -0.46 4.51
C TRP A 242 3.92 -0.37 4.98
N ALA A 243 3.06 -1.09 4.28
CA ALA A 243 1.65 -1.23 4.57
C ALA A 243 1.23 -2.69 4.33
N GLY A 244 0.21 -3.16 5.02
CA GLY A 244 -0.34 -4.50 4.82
C GLY A 244 -0.53 -5.26 6.12
N GLU A 245 -0.85 -6.53 5.97
CA GLU A 245 -1.32 -7.41 7.03
C GLU A 245 -0.89 -8.87 6.79
N GLU A 246 -1.41 -9.79 7.60
CA GLU A 246 -0.91 -11.16 7.81
C GLU A 246 -0.58 -11.95 6.52
N ASP A 247 -1.29 -11.74 5.41
CA ASP A 247 -1.13 -12.47 4.16
C ASP A 247 -0.42 -11.68 3.03
N HIS A 248 -0.25 -10.36 3.18
CA HIS A 248 0.48 -9.55 2.22
C HIS A 248 0.99 -8.23 2.81
N TRP A 249 2.24 -7.91 2.48
CA TRP A 249 2.90 -6.66 2.80
C TRP A 249 3.32 -5.96 1.52
N ARG A 250 2.98 -4.68 1.43
CA ARG A 250 3.40 -3.78 0.38
C ARG A 250 4.48 -2.85 0.90
N MET A 251 5.53 -2.65 0.13
CA MET A 251 6.49 -1.57 0.32
C MET A 251 6.52 -0.69 -0.92
N GLU A 252 6.09 0.56 -0.80
CA GLU A 252 6.28 1.59 -1.83
C GLU A 252 7.66 2.20 -1.71
N MET A 253 8.48 2.12 -2.76
CA MET A 253 9.89 2.50 -2.76
C MET A 253 10.15 3.69 -3.66
N THR A 254 11.03 4.59 -3.19
CA THR A 254 11.70 5.62 -4.00
C THR A 254 13.20 5.48 -3.81
N GLN A 255 13.96 5.54 -4.90
CA GLN A 255 15.40 5.32 -4.91
C GLN A 255 16.11 6.35 -5.79
N THR A 256 17.26 6.84 -5.32
CA THR A 256 18.28 7.51 -6.12
C THR A 256 19.30 6.48 -6.56
N LEU A 257 19.47 6.34 -7.88
CA LEU A 257 20.43 5.44 -8.51
C LEU A 257 21.85 6.01 -8.42
N ALA A 258 22.86 5.16 -8.63
CA ALA A 258 24.27 5.56 -8.53
C ALA A 258 24.67 6.66 -9.54
N ASP A 259 23.96 6.78 -10.66
CA ASP A 259 24.15 7.81 -11.67
C ASP A 259 23.35 9.10 -11.39
N GLY A 260 22.64 9.18 -10.25
CA GLY A 260 21.76 10.28 -9.88
C GLY A 260 20.35 10.18 -10.46
N GLY A 261 20.04 9.13 -11.22
CA GLY A 261 18.69 8.84 -11.70
C GLY A 261 17.71 8.56 -10.56
N GLN A 262 16.41 8.63 -10.87
CA GLN A 262 15.35 8.31 -9.92
C GLN A 262 14.61 7.06 -10.33
N ALA A 263 14.30 6.22 -9.35
CA ALA A 263 13.45 5.05 -9.54
C ALA A 263 12.35 4.99 -8.48
N THR A 264 11.18 4.52 -8.88
CA THR A 264 10.10 4.13 -7.97
C THR A 264 9.63 2.72 -8.28
N ALA A 265 9.11 2.03 -7.27
CA ALA A 265 8.53 0.71 -7.44
C ALA A 265 7.65 0.35 -6.26
N THR A 266 6.78 -0.64 -6.44
CA THR A 266 6.08 -1.30 -5.34
C THR A 266 6.64 -2.71 -5.18
N CYS A 267 7.10 -3.05 -3.99
CA CYS A 267 7.46 -4.42 -3.61
C CYS A 267 6.28 -5.05 -2.88
N ILE A 268 5.87 -6.24 -3.30
CA ILE A 268 4.84 -7.05 -2.65
C ILE A 268 5.54 -8.26 -2.05
N VAL A 269 5.38 -8.44 -0.75
CA VAL A 269 5.92 -9.54 0.04
C VAL A 269 4.73 -10.35 0.58
N ARG A 270 4.64 -11.64 0.25
CA ARG A 270 3.56 -12.50 0.74
C ARG A 270 4.11 -13.72 1.46
N PRO A 271 3.80 -13.92 2.75
CA PRO A 271 4.01 -15.21 3.39
C PRO A 271 3.13 -16.27 2.72
N ILE A 272 3.71 -17.41 2.39
CA ILE A 272 3.00 -18.61 1.91
C ILE A 272 2.77 -19.56 3.08
N ASP A 273 3.82 -19.72 3.90
CA ASP A 273 3.81 -20.45 5.16
C ASP A 273 4.91 -19.86 6.08
N GLN A 274 5.20 -20.54 7.20
CA GLN A 274 6.20 -20.08 8.18
C GLN A 274 7.62 -19.92 7.59
N ASP A 275 7.95 -20.73 6.58
CA ASP A 275 9.29 -20.86 6.02
C ASP A 275 9.37 -20.50 4.54
N THR A 276 8.27 -20.04 3.94
CA THR A 276 8.20 -19.68 2.52
C THR A 276 7.52 -18.34 2.34
N MET A 277 8.13 -17.46 1.56
CA MET A 277 7.50 -16.22 1.11
C MET A 277 7.73 -15.98 -0.38
N THR A 278 6.88 -15.15 -0.98
CA THR A 278 7.12 -14.61 -2.32
C THR A 278 7.39 -13.12 -2.24
N VAL A 279 8.35 -12.66 -3.06
CA VAL A 279 8.68 -11.24 -3.23
C VAL A 279 8.51 -10.90 -4.70
N ARG A 280 7.81 -9.81 -4.98
CA ARG A 280 7.56 -9.35 -6.35
C ARG A 280 7.65 -7.84 -6.43
N ILE A 281 8.43 -7.34 -7.40
CA ILE A 281 8.55 -5.91 -7.66
C ILE A 281 7.70 -5.55 -8.87
N ILE A 282 6.80 -4.59 -8.70
CA ILE A 282 5.89 -4.08 -9.73
C ILE A 282 5.90 -2.56 -9.81
N SER A 283 5.19 -2.03 -10.82
CA SER A 283 4.98 -0.59 -11.03
C SER A 283 6.32 0.15 -11.03
N ARG A 284 7.32 -0.46 -11.68
CA ARG A 284 8.69 0.06 -11.73
C ARG A 284 8.74 1.23 -12.69
N VAL A 285 9.23 2.36 -12.23
CA VAL A 285 9.51 3.52 -13.07
C VAL A 285 10.97 3.91 -12.86
N VAL A 286 11.72 4.13 -13.95
CA VAL A 286 13.11 4.61 -13.91
C VAL A 286 13.23 5.84 -14.80
N ASN A 287 13.64 6.97 -14.25
CA ASN A 287 13.75 8.25 -14.94
C ASN A 287 12.46 8.62 -15.71
N GLY A 288 11.31 8.37 -15.07
CA GLY A 288 9.98 8.62 -15.65
C GLY A 288 9.52 7.59 -16.69
N GLN A 289 10.32 6.56 -16.99
CA GLN A 289 9.95 5.50 -17.94
C GLN A 289 9.44 4.27 -17.19
N PRO A 290 8.20 3.80 -17.46
CA PRO A 290 7.69 2.57 -16.88
C PRO A 290 8.45 1.35 -17.42
N LEU A 291 8.73 0.41 -16.55
CA LEU A 291 9.38 -0.86 -16.86
C LEU A 291 8.43 -2.04 -16.57
N PRO A 292 8.60 -3.19 -17.26
CA PRO A 292 7.81 -4.37 -16.97
C PRO A 292 7.93 -4.82 -15.52
N ASN A 293 6.81 -5.35 -14.99
CA ASN A 293 6.77 -5.97 -13.69
C ASN A 293 7.76 -7.15 -13.60
N GLY A 294 8.43 -7.26 -12.46
CA GLY A 294 9.28 -8.40 -12.14
C GLY A 294 8.46 -9.67 -11.95
N LYS A 295 9.08 -10.83 -12.21
CA LYS A 295 8.50 -12.12 -11.80
C LYS A 295 8.52 -12.22 -10.27
N ALA A 296 7.55 -12.93 -9.70
CA ALA A 296 7.63 -13.30 -8.30
C ALA A 296 8.83 -14.24 -8.08
N VAL A 297 9.63 -13.92 -7.07
CA VAL A 297 10.72 -14.74 -6.56
C VAL A 297 10.23 -15.44 -5.29
N THR A 298 10.52 -16.72 -5.14
CA THR A 298 10.21 -17.48 -3.93
C THR A 298 11.46 -17.55 -3.05
N LEU A 299 11.31 -17.16 -1.78
CA LEU A 299 12.37 -17.24 -0.78
C LEU A 299 11.99 -18.28 0.26
N THR A 300 12.93 -19.17 0.57
CA THR A 300 12.79 -20.19 1.62
C THR A 300 13.66 -19.82 2.81
N ARG A 301 13.09 -19.90 4.01
CA ARG A 301 13.79 -19.68 5.28
C ARG A 301 14.86 -20.76 5.45
N GLN A 302 16.06 -20.33 5.76
CA GLN A 302 17.17 -21.20 6.08
C GLN A 302 17.11 -21.51 7.57
N THR A 303 17.06 -22.80 7.92
CA THR A 303 17.34 -23.23 9.29
C THR A 303 18.78 -22.86 9.62
N GLU A 304 18.98 -21.92 10.55
CA GLU A 304 20.31 -21.66 11.09
C GLU A 304 20.79 -22.97 11.75
N THR A 305 21.69 -23.68 11.08
CA THR A 305 22.51 -24.66 11.78
C THR A 305 23.40 -23.82 12.67
N SER A 306 23.13 -23.81 13.97
CA SER A 306 23.95 -23.10 14.95
C SER A 306 25.37 -23.63 14.85
N SER A 307 26.22 -22.94 14.09
CA SER A 307 27.66 -23.10 14.21
C SER A 307 28.02 -22.57 15.58
N THR A 308 28.06 -23.46 16.57
CA THR A 308 28.64 -23.21 17.88
C THR A 308 30.03 -22.64 17.65
N ILE A 309 30.18 -21.33 17.83
CA ILE A 309 31.48 -20.71 17.97
C ILE A 309 32.02 -21.24 19.30
N GLU A 310 32.92 -22.22 19.25
CA GLU A 310 33.70 -22.59 20.42
C GLU A 310 34.43 -21.34 20.93
N PRO A 311 34.36 -21.04 22.24
CA PRO A 311 35.05 -19.89 22.78
C PRO A 311 36.56 -20.13 22.67
N SER A 312 37.22 -19.34 21.81
CA SER A 312 38.67 -19.26 21.74
C SER A 312 39.22 -18.85 23.11
N THR A 313 39.76 -19.81 23.86
CA THR A 313 40.55 -19.54 25.07
C THR A 313 41.86 -18.89 24.65
N ASN A 314 41.88 -17.57 24.56
CA ASN A 314 43.11 -16.81 24.48
C ASN A 314 43.26 -15.99 25.76
N THR A 315 43.74 -16.65 26.82
CA THR A 315 44.27 -16.01 28.03
C THR A 315 45.53 -15.23 27.67
N ALA A 316 45.39 -13.93 27.41
CA ALA A 316 46.50 -13.00 27.45
C ALA A 316 46.64 -12.46 28.88
N THR A 317 47.62 -12.98 29.61
CA THR A 317 48.07 -12.46 30.90
C THR A 317 48.64 -11.04 30.72
N PRO A 318 48.24 -10.04 31.53
CA PRO A 318 48.90 -8.75 31.50
C PRO A 318 50.21 -8.85 32.31
N SER A 319 51.35 -8.77 31.62
CA SER A 319 52.64 -8.55 32.29
C SER A 319 52.80 -7.06 32.53
N GLY A 320 52.50 -6.62 33.75
CA GLY A 320 52.99 -5.33 34.24
C GLY A 320 54.49 -5.41 34.55
N ALA A 321 55.23 -4.35 34.21
CA ALA A 321 56.43 -3.95 34.93
C ALA A 321 56.72 -2.46 34.68
N ASN A 322 56.81 -1.73 35.78
CA ASN A 322 57.21 -0.34 35.90
C ASN A 322 58.60 -0.05 35.30
N GLN A 323 58.75 1.10 34.64
CA GLN A 323 59.54 2.26 35.09
C GLN A 323 59.40 3.42 34.11
#